data_AF-A0A8J8E201-F1
#
_entry.id   AF-A0A8J8E201-F1
#
_cell.length_a   1.000
_cell.length_b   1.000
_cell.length_c   1.000
_cell.angle_alpha   90.00
_cell.angle_beta   90.00
_cell.angle_gamma   90.00
#
_symmetry.space_group_name_H-M   'P 1'
#
loop_
_entity.id
_entity.type
_entity.pdbx_description
1 polymer ?
#
loop_
_entity_poly.entity_id
_entity_poly.type
_entity_poly.pdbx_seq_one_letter_code
_entity_poly.pdbx_strand_id
1 'polypeptide(L)'
;MLVRGKIVGKNYSAPFVVRKDKGGVSVTVELGDEDFTYSIDCPCLEPLEFLGLLLPSLEEELGEIQGVFVEEVKEEKSHSRLKSLLRFLSKGG
;
A
#
# COMPACT_ATOMS: atom_id res chain seq x y z
N MET A 1 5.80 -0.66 -4.28
CA MET A 1 5.67 0.28 -3.15
C MET A 1 4.90 -0.39 -2.04
N LEU A 2 5.28 -0.15 -0.79
CA LEU A 2 4.64 -0.66 0.42
C LEU A 2 4.40 0.52 1.35
N VAL A 3 3.18 0.69 1.83
CA VAL A 3 2.81 1.69 2.84
C VAL A 3 2.25 0.96 4.04
N ARG A 4 2.73 1.27 5.25
CA ARG A 4 2.19 0.78 6.51
C ARG A 4 1.75 1.95 7.36
N GLY A 5 0.74 1.71 8.17
CA GLY A 5 0.26 2.70 9.12
C GLY A 5 -0.89 2.15 9.93
N LYS A 6 -1.69 3.06 10.46
CA LYS A 6 -2.92 2.74 11.19
C LYS A 6 -4.05 3.71 10.84
N ILE A 7 -5.27 3.19 10.91
CA ILE A 7 -6.51 3.95 10.86
C ILE A 7 -6.99 4.07 12.30
N VAL A 8 -7.28 5.30 12.73
CA VAL A 8 -7.82 5.58 14.06
C VAL A 8 -9.30 5.86 13.89
N GLY A 9 -10.13 4.93 14.33
CA GLY A 9 -11.57 5.14 14.47
C GLY A 9 -11.95 5.44 15.91
N LYS A 10 -13.20 5.88 16.10
CA LYS A 10 -13.77 6.16 17.42
C LYS A 10 -13.79 4.94 18.35
N ASN A 11 -14.00 3.73 17.80
CA ASN A 11 -14.13 2.51 18.58
C ASN A 11 -12.76 1.91 18.91
N TYR A 12 -11.90 1.76 17.90
CA TYR A 12 -10.53 1.27 18.05
C TYR A 12 -9.64 1.69 16.86
N SER A 13 -8.34 1.43 16.97
CA SER A 13 -7.37 1.66 15.90
C SER A 13 -6.97 0.33 15.25
N ALA A 14 -6.90 0.31 13.92
CA ALA A 14 -6.50 -0.86 13.14
C ALA A 14 -5.27 -0.55 12.30
N PRO A 15 -4.22 -1.40 12.34
CA PRO A 15 -3.09 -1.28 11.44
C PRO A 15 -3.51 -1.63 10.01
N PHE A 16 -2.83 -1.03 9.04
CA PHE A 16 -3.03 -1.32 7.63
C PHE A 16 -1.71 -1.52 6.90
N VAL A 17 -1.79 -2.27 5.81
CA VAL A 17 -0.73 -2.45 4.82
C VAL A 17 -1.30 -2.23 3.42
N VAL A 18 -0.73 -1.30 2.68
CA VAL A 18 -1.03 -1.11 1.25
C VAL A 18 0.18 -1.52 0.42
N ARG A 19 -0.03 -2.38 -0.58
CA ARG A 19 0.99 -2.80 -1.55
C ARG A 19 0.58 -2.31 -2.93
N LYS A 20 1.54 -1.77 -3.68
CA LYS A 20 1.38 -1.41 -5.08
C LYS A 20 2.52 -2.01 -5.90
N ASP A 21 2.18 -2.67 -6.98
CA ASP A 21 3.11 -3.19 -7.97
C ASP A 21 2.65 -2.84 -9.39
N LYS A 22 3.12 -3.56 -10.40
CA LYS A 22 2.75 -3.32 -11.80
C LYS A 22 1.33 -3.83 -12.14
N GLY A 23 0.82 -4.78 -11.37
CA GLY A 23 -0.51 -5.36 -11.54
C GLY A 23 -1.60 -4.49 -10.93
N GLY A 24 -1.33 -3.85 -9.80
CA GLY A 24 -2.32 -2.99 -9.17
C GLY A 24 -1.98 -2.59 -7.74
N VAL A 25 -3.03 -2.39 -6.94
CA VAL A 25 -2.95 -2.00 -5.53
C VAL A 25 -3.78 -2.96 -4.69
N SER A 26 -3.24 -3.37 -3.54
CA SER A 26 -3.94 -4.15 -2.53
C SER A 26 -3.82 -3.52 -1.15
N VAL A 27 -4.88 -3.61 -0.37
CA VAL A 27 -5.00 -3.11 1.00
C VAL A 27 -5.38 -4.28 1.90
N THR A 28 -4.72 -4.37 3.05
CA THR A 28 -5.10 -5.21 4.18
C THR A 28 -5.21 -4.33 5.42
N VAL A 29 -6.30 -4.45 6.16
CA VAL A 29 -6.54 -3.79 7.45
C VAL A 29 -6.86 -4.87 8.48
N GLU A 30 -6.14 -4.90 9.59
CA GLU A 30 -6.32 -5.91 10.63
C GLU A 30 -7.48 -5.48 11.56
N LEU A 31 -8.67 -6.06 11.39
CA LEU A 31 -9.87 -5.71 12.15
C LEU A 31 -10.21 -6.83 13.15
N GLY A 32 -9.55 -6.84 14.31
CA GLY A 32 -9.92 -7.71 15.44
C GLY A 32 -10.08 -9.20 15.10
N ASP A 33 -11.31 -9.61 14.82
CA ASP A 33 -11.70 -11.00 14.52
C ASP A 33 -11.43 -11.43 13.06
N GLU A 34 -11.48 -10.50 12.09
CA GLU A 34 -11.25 -10.78 10.66
C GLU A 34 -10.51 -9.65 9.94
N ASP A 35 -9.56 -9.98 9.06
CA ASP A 35 -8.87 -8.97 8.26
C ASP A 35 -9.75 -8.48 7.10
N PHE A 36 -9.86 -7.16 6.94
CA PHE A 36 -10.39 -6.58 5.71
C PHE A 36 -9.29 -6.57 4.64
N THR A 37 -9.50 -7.33 3.56
CA THR A 37 -8.56 -7.37 2.42
C THR A 37 -9.27 -7.06 1.11
N TYR A 38 -8.70 -6.13 0.32
CA TYR A 38 -9.23 -5.76 -0.98
C TYR A 38 -8.11 -5.45 -1.98
N SER A 39 -8.31 -5.78 -3.26
CA SER A 39 -7.32 -5.55 -4.32
C SER A 39 -7.97 -5.12 -5.62
N ILE A 40 -7.29 -4.26 -6.37
CA ILE A 40 -7.73 -3.78 -7.68
C ILE A 40 -6.58 -3.74 -8.68
N ASP A 41 -6.87 -4.16 -9.92
CA ASP A 41 -5.91 -4.15 -11.03
C ASP A 41 -5.85 -2.77 -11.73
N CYS A 42 -5.70 -1.68 -10.96
CA CYS A 42 -5.43 -0.34 -11.48
C CYS A 42 -4.05 0.11 -10.98
N PRO A 43 -2.99 -0.09 -11.78
CA PRO A 43 -1.66 0.43 -11.45
C PRO A 43 -1.61 1.98 -11.45
N CYS A 44 -2.63 2.61 -12.03
CA CYS A 44 -2.89 4.04 -12.00
C CYS A 44 -3.14 4.61 -10.61
N LEU A 45 -3.72 3.83 -9.70
CA LEU A 45 -4.21 4.34 -8.42
C LEU A 45 -3.06 4.44 -7.42
N GLU A 46 -2.97 5.55 -6.68
CA GLU A 46 -1.97 5.66 -5.62
C GLU A 46 -2.41 4.94 -4.35
N PRO A 47 -1.47 4.37 -3.55
CA PRO A 47 -1.81 3.54 -2.39
C PRO A 47 -2.78 4.20 -1.39
N LEU A 48 -2.55 5.47 -1.05
CA LEU A 48 -3.38 6.19 -0.09
C LEU A 48 -4.69 6.69 -0.69
N GLU A 49 -4.74 6.94 -2.00
CA GLU A 49 -6.01 7.23 -2.69
C GLU A 49 -6.92 6.01 -2.63
N PHE A 50 -6.38 4.81 -2.91
CA PHE A 50 -7.15 3.57 -2.83
C PHE A 50 -7.67 3.31 -1.42
N LEU A 51 -6.82 3.45 -0.39
CA LEU A 51 -7.25 3.32 1.00
C LEU A 51 -8.35 4.33 1.33
N GLY A 52 -8.23 5.58 0.86
CA GLY A 52 -9.23 6.63 1.05
C GLY A 52 -10.62 6.27 0.54
N LEU A 53 -10.71 5.56 -0.60
CA LEU A 53 -11.98 5.07 -1.16
C LEU A 53 -12.65 3.99 -0.31
N LEU A 54 -11.87 3.28 0.51
CA LEU A 54 -12.33 2.16 1.33
C LEU A 54 -12.68 2.59 2.76
N LEU A 55 -12.31 3.81 3.19
CA LEU A 55 -12.58 4.31 4.53
C LEU A 55 -14.06 4.21 4.94
N PRO A 56 -15.05 4.57 4.09
CA PRO A 56 -16.46 4.46 4.47
C PRO A 56 -16.89 3.03 4.83
N SER A 57 -16.33 2.02 4.14
CA SER A 57 -16.61 0.61 4.46
C SER A 57 -15.96 0.15 5.76
N LEU A 58 -14.87 0.80 6.18
CA LEU A 58 -14.18 0.49 7.43
C LEU A 58 -14.82 1.18 8.65
N GLU A 59 -15.63 2.22 8.44
CA GLU A 59 -16.35 2.91 9.53
C GLU A 59 -17.38 2.01 10.23
N GLU A 60 -17.90 0.99 9.54
CA GLU A 60 -18.82 0.02 10.15
C GLU A 60 -18.19 -0.69 11.37
N GLU A 61 -16.90 -1.01 11.26
CA GLU A 61 -16.14 -1.68 12.31
C GLU A 61 -15.41 -0.69 13.23
N LEU A 62 -14.70 0.27 12.64
CA LEU A 62 -13.84 1.22 13.37
C LEU A 62 -14.63 2.35 14.06
N GLY A 63 -15.88 2.55 13.67
CA GLY A 63 -16.63 3.78 13.94
C GLY A 63 -16.11 4.95 13.11
N GLU A 64 -16.64 6.15 13.39
CA GLU A 64 -16.21 7.40 12.73
C GLU A 64 -14.69 7.51 12.68
N ILE A 65 -14.14 7.64 11.47
CA ILE A 65 -12.70 7.70 11.27
C ILE A 65 -12.17 9.08 11.70
N GLN A 66 -11.26 9.06 12.66
CA GLN A 66 -10.61 10.25 13.20
C GLN A 66 -9.32 10.59 12.47
N GLY A 67 -8.69 9.62 11.81
CA GLY A 67 -7.52 9.86 10.98
C GLY A 67 -6.83 8.61 10.46
N VAL A 68 -5.97 8.82 9.47
CA VAL A 68 -5.07 7.81 8.90
C VAL A 68 -3.65 8.28 9.12
N PHE A 69 -2.84 7.46 9.79
CA PHE A 69 -1.46 7.78 10.14
C PHE A 69 -0.51 6.83 9.44
N VAL A 70 0.37 7.37 8.61
CA VAL A 70 1.40 6.61 7.90
C VAL A 70 2.64 6.48 8.78
N GLU A 71 3.12 5.25 8.95
CA GLU A 71 4.27 4.92 9.81
C GLU A 71 5.49 4.49 8.99
N GLU A 72 5.31 3.81 7.87
CA GLU A 72 6.40 3.39 6.98
C GLU A 72 6.00 3.50 5.51
N VAL A 73 6.89 4.05 4.68
CA VAL A 73 6.79 3.99 3.22
C VAL A 73 8.07 3.37 2.68
N LYS A 74 7.95 2.24 1.98
CA LYS A 74 9.04 1.58 1.26
C LYS A 74 8.76 1.57 -0.23
N GLU A 75 9.61 2.28 -0.97
CA GLU A 75 9.64 2.16 -2.43
C GLU A 75 10.54 1.00 -2.85
N GLU A 76 10.11 0.25 -3.88
CA GLU A 76 11.01 -0.70 -4.51
C GLU A 76 12.04 0.09 -5.32
N LYS A 77 13.29 0.05 -4.91
CA LYS A 77 14.39 0.64 -5.67
C LYS A 77 14.44 -0.01 -7.05
N SER A 78 14.15 0.77 -8.08
CA SER A 78 14.30 0.40 -9.49
C SER A 78 15.78 0.10 -9.82
N HIS A 79 16.23 -1.13 -9.58
CA HIS A 79 17.60 -1.58 -9.87
C HIS A 79 17.75 -2.30 -11.22
N SER A 80 16.87 -2.09 -12.20
CA SER A 80 16.82 -2.97 -13.38
C SER A 80 17.41 -2.42 -14.68
N ARG A 81 17.49 -1.09 -14.90
CA ARG A 81 17.88 -0.57 -16.24
C ARG A 81 19.36 -0.21 -16.41
N LEU A 82 20.09 0.11 -15.34
CA LEU A 82 21.51 0.46 -15.43
C LEU A 82 22.46 -0.74 -15.45
N LYS A 83 22.02 -1.91 -14.98
CA LYS A 83 22.88 -3.11 -14.93
C LYS A 83 23.00 -3.81 -16.29
N SER A 84 22.05 -3.64 -17.21
CA SER A 84 22.16 -4.21 -18.57
C SER A 84 23.09 -3.37 -19.45
N LEU A 85 23.02 -2.04 -19.36
CA LEU A 85 23.90 -1.12 -20.13
C LEU A 85 25.38 -1.31 -19.78
N LEU A 86 25.72 -1.51 -18.51
CA LEU A 86 27.10 -1.77 -18.08
C LEU A 86 27.66 -3.11 -18.58
N ARG A 87 26.82 -4.14 -18.78
CA ARG A 87 27.27 -5.42 -19.37
C ARG A 87 27.51 -5.34 -20.87
N PHE A 88 26.76 -4.49 -21.58
CA PHE A 88 26.95 -4.28 -23.01
C PHE A 88 28.25 -3.53 -23.33
N LEU A 89 28.70 -2.62 -22.46
CA LEU A 89 29.93 -1.86 -22.65
C LEU A 89 31.20 -2.60 -22.17
N SER A 90 31.07 -3.69 -21.41
CA SER A 90 32.21 -4.43 -20.84
C SER A 90 32.71 -5.60 -21.71
N LYS A 91 32.18 -5.78 -22.94
CA LYS A 91 32.52 -6.92 -23.82
C LYS A 91 33.26 -6.53 -25.11
N GLY A 92 33.84 -5.34 -25.16
CA GLY A 92 34.75 -4.90 -26.22
C GLY A 92 36.09 -4.47 -25.61
N GLY A 93 37.01 -5.42 -25.48
CA GLY A 93 38.38 -5.25 -24.99
C GLY A 93 39.14 -6.54 -25.14
#